data_AF-A0A967STW3-F1
#
_entry.id   AF-A0A967STW3-F1
#
_cell.length_a   1.000
_cell.length_b   1.000
_cell.length_c   1.000
_cell.angle_alpha   90.00
_cell.angle_beta   90.00
_cell.angle_gamma   90.00
#
_symmetry.space_group_name_H-M   'P 1'
#
loop_
_entity.id
_entity.type
_entity.pdbx_description
1 polymer ?
#
loop_
_entity_poly.entity_id
_entity_poly.type
_entity_poly.pdbx_seq_one_letter_code
_entity_poly.pdbx_strand_id
1 'polypeptide(L)'
;ALFYMGLILAASFVITILSYGYLNAREGNLEEYYLLLLTGTLGSSILVASNHFITLFLGLEVLSVSLYTLIAYLRTGEQGIEAGLKYLILAAASSAFLLFGMALLYAQIGTMQFDHLATRLP
;
A
#
# COMPACT_ATOMS: atom_id res chain seq x y z
N ALA A 1 13.82 -0.15 -10.52
CA ALA A 1 12.69 -1.05 -10.21
C ALA A 1 13.15 -2.42 -9.67
N LEU A 2 13.91 -3.22 -10.44
CA LEU A 2 14.23 -4.61 -10.08
C LEU A 2 14.88 -4.80 -8.69
N PHE A 3 15.88 -3.98 -8.34
CA PHE A 3 16.52 -4.05 -7.03
C PHE A 3 15.52 -3.82 -5.87
N TYR A 4 14.71 -2.77 -5.96
CA TYR A 4 13.70 -2.44 -4.95
C TYR A 4 12.58 -3.47 -4.87
N MET A 5 12.17 -4.04 -6.02
CA MET A 5 11.22 -5.14 -6.04
C MET A 5 11.80 -6.39 -5.36
N GLY A 6 13.08 -6.69 -5.57
CA GLY A 6 13.80 -7.72 -4.82
C GLY A 6 13.82 -7.47 -3.32
N LEU A 7 14.02 -6.22 -2.89
CA LEU A 7 13.97 -5.82 -1.48
C LEU A 7 12.57 -6.02 -0.88
N ILE A 8 11.51 -5.61 -1.60
CA ILE A 8 10.11 -5.81 -1.18
C ILE A 8 9.79 -7.30 -1.03
N LEU A 9 10.19 -8.13 -1.99
CA LEU A 9 9.97 -9.57 -1.93
C LEU A 9 10.73 -10.21 -0.77
N ALA A 10 11.99 -9.82 -0.54
CA ALA A 10 12.78 -10.28 0.59
C ALA A 10 12.14 -9.88 1.93
N ALA A 11 11.65 -8.64 2.06
CA ALA A 11 10.95 -8.17 3.24
C ALA A 11 9.65 -8.97 3.47
N SER A 12 8.84 -9.17 2.43
CA SER A 12 7.61 -9.96 2.48
C SER A 12 7.87 -11.42 2.90
N PHE A 13 8.95 -12.01 2.39
CA PHE A 13 9.40 -13.34 2.78
C PHE A 13 9.79 -13.42 4.27
N VAL A 14 10.57 -12.46 4.77
CA VAL A 14 10.93 -12.37 6.20
C VAL A 14 9.69 -12.18 7.06
N ILE A 15 8.78 -11.28 6.68
CA ILE A 15 7.51 -11.05 7.40
C ILE A 15 6.69 -12.33 7.44
N THR A 16 6.61 -13.08 6.34
CA THR A 16 5.87 -14.36 6.28
C THR A 16 6.41 -15.37 7.32
N ILE A 17 7.73 -15.50 7.45
CA ILE A 17 8.37 -16.39 8.44
C ILE A 17 8.04 -15.95 9.86
N LEU A 18 8.15 -14.65 10.16
CA LEU A 18 7.86 -14.10 11.49
C LEU A 18 6.37 -14.25 11.85
N SER A 19 5.49 -13.96 10.90
CA SER A 19 4.05 -14.05 11.07
C SER A 19 3.57 -15.48 11.24
N TYR A 20 4.21 -16.47 10.62
CA TYR A 20 3.88 -17.88 10.85
C TYR A 20 4.01 -18.26 12.33
N GLY A 21 5.13 -17.92 12.97
CA GLY A 21 5.33 -18.21 14.39
C GLY A 21 4.35 -17.46 15.30
N TYR A 22 4.03 -16.21 14.96
CA TYR A 22 3.12 -15.37 15.72
C TYR A 22 1.65 -15.81 15.60
N LEU A 23 1.21 -16.17 14.40
CA LEU A 23 -0.18 -16.56 14.11
C LEU A 23 -0.48 -18.00 14.51
N ASN A 24 0.51 -18.90 14.48
CA ASN A 24 0.32 -20.29 14.92
C ASN A 24 -0.02 -20.41 16.42
N ALA A 25 0.26 -19.36 17.21
CA ALA A 25 -0.11 -19.26 18.62
C ALA A 25 -1.54 -18.73 18.84
N ARG A 26 -2.29 -18.39 17.78
CA ARG A 26 -3.63 -17.80 17.85
C ARG A 26 -4.64 -18.61 17.04
N GLU A 27 -5.87 -18.68 17.54
CA GLU A 27 -6.98 -19.34 16.84
C GLU A 27 -7.55 -18.43 15.73
N GLY A 28 -7.67 -18.92 14.49
CA GLY A 28 -8.25 -18.17 13.37
C GLY A 28 -7.88 -18.71 11.97
N ASN A 29 -8.53 -18.15 10.94
CA ASN A 29 -8.32 -18.54 9.53
C ASN A 29 -7.04 -17.93 8.94
N LEU A 30 -5.89 -18.55 9.20
CA LEU A 30 -4.55 -18.08 8.82
C LEU A 30 -4.37 -17.67 7.33
N GLU A 31 -5.17 -18.22 6.43
CA GLU A 31 -5.03 -18.05 4.97
C GLU A 31 -5.31 -16.62 4.49
N GLU A 32 -6.31 -15.95 5.06
CA GLU A 32 -6.68 -14.58 4.68
C GLU A 32 -5.56 -13.57 4.94
N TYR A 33 -4.79 -13.79 6.02
CA TYR A 33 -3.62 -12.97 6.33
C TYR A 33 -2.58 -12.98 5.21
N TYR A 34 -2.24 -14.18 4.71
CA TYR A 34 -1.24 -14.31 3.66
C TYR A 34 -1.73 -13.75 2.32
N LEU A 35 -3.02 -13.89 2.01
CA LEU A 35 -3.62 -13.26 0.84
C LEU A 35 -3.50 -11.72 0.89
N LEU A 36 -3.79 -11.12 2.04
CA LEU A 36 -3.64 -9.68 2.24
C LEU A 36 -2.16 -9.25 2.17
N LEU A 37 -1.25 -10.00 2.78
CA LEU A 37 0.18 -9.74 2.72
C LEU A 37 0.70 -9.75 1.27
N LEU A 38 0.30 -10.76 0.48
CA LEU A 38 0.68 -10.86 -0.92
C LEU A 38 0.05 -9.75 -1.76
N THR A 39 -1.19 -9.35 -1.47
CA THR A 39 -1.86 -8.23 -2.14
C THR A 39 -1.13 -6.90 -1.87
N GLY A 40 -0.69 -6.67 -0.62
CA GLY A 40 0.13 -5.49 -0.28
C GLY A 40 1.52 -5.53 -0.92
N THR A 41 2.11 -6.72 -1.03
CA THR A 41 3.39 -6.95 -1.72
C THR A 41 3.26 -6.64 -3.23
N LEU A 42 2.13 -7.00 -3.83
CA LEU A 42 1.80 -6.67 -5.21
C LEU A 42 1.60 -5.16 -5.39
N GLY A 43 0.83 -4.50 -4.52
CA GLY A 43 0.63 -3.04 -4.57
C GLY A 43 1.93 -2.25 -4.46
N SER A 44 2.81 -2.63 -3.53
CA SER A 44 4.14 -2.03 -3.39
C SER A 44 5.06 -2.31 -4.58
N SER A 45 4.95 -3.48 -5.22
CA SER A 45 5.68 -3.79 -6.46
C SER A 45 5.22 -2.93 -7.64
N ILE A 46 3.90 -2.70 -7.78
CA ILE A 46 3.33 -1.77 -8.78
C ILE A 46 3.85 -0.35 -8.55
N LEU A 47 3.89 0.08 -7.29
CA LEU A 47 4.38 1.41 -6.91
C LEU A 47 5.83 1.62 -7.38
N VAL A 48 6.73 0.68 -7.07
CA VAL A 48 8.14 0.76 -7.47
C VAL A 48 8.35 0.67 -8.99
N ALA A 49 7.44 0.04 -9.71
CA ALA A 49 7.49 -0.08 -11.17
C ALA A 49 6.79 1.10 -11.90
N SER A 50 6.14 2.01 -11.17
CA SER A 50 5.32 3.05 -11.78
C SER A 50 6.16 4.15 -12.44
N ASN A 51 5.77 4.52 -13.66
CA ASN A 51 6.30 5.69 -14.38
C ASN A 51 5.21 6.75 -14.68
N HIS A 52 4.05 6.61 -14.04
CA HIS A 52 2.90 7.48 -14.23
C HIS A 52 2.20 7.69 -12.90
N PHE A 53 1.71 8.91 -12.64
CA PHE A 53 1.03 9.24 -11.38
C PHE A 53 -0.18 8.34 -11.08
N ILE A 54 -0.98 8.02 -12.10
CA ILE A 54 -2.14 7.10 -11.94
C ILE A 54 -1.69 5.69 -11.49
N THR A 55 -0.62 5.13 -12.08
CA THR A 55 -0.16 3.79 -11.69
C THR A 55 0.45 3.81 -10.29
N LEU A 56 1.14 4.90 -9.94
CA LEU A 56 1.65 5.13 -8.59
C LEU A 56 0.51 5.20 -7.57
N PHE A 57 -0.55 5.96 -7.87
CA PHE A 57 -1.73 6.07 -7.03
C PHE A 57 -2.43 4.71 -6.85
N LEU A 58 -2.61 3.94 -7.92
CA LEU A 58 -3.17 2.59 -7.84
C LEU A 58 -2.32 1.64 -6.99
N GLY A 59 -0.99 1.69 -7.12
CA GLY A 59 -0.09 0.90 -6.28
C GLY A 59 -0.22 1.25 -4.79
N LEU A 60 -0.35 2.55 -4.48
CA LEU A 60 -0.59 3.05 -3.11
C LEU A 60 -1.94 2.61 -2.55
N GLU A 61 -3.01 2.65 -3.34
CA GLU A 61 -4.34 2.24 -2.89
C GLU A 61 -4.40 0.73 -2.62
N VAL A 62 -3.85 -0.11 -3.51
CA VAL A 62 -3.78 -1.57 -3.30
C VAL A 62 -2.99 -1.92 -2.04
N LEU A 63 -1.87 -1.23 -1.82
CA LEU A 63 -1.08 -1.37 -0.60
C LEU A 63 -1.87 -0.93 0.64
N SER A 64 -2.54 0.22 0.58
CA SER A 64 -3.31 0.80 1.68
C SER A 64 -4.47 -0.11 2.10
N VAL A 65 -5.22 -0.64 1.12
CA VAL A 65 -6.32 -1.59 1.34
C VAL A 65 -5.85 -2.82 2.10
N SER A 66 -4.73 -3.39 1.67
CA SER A 66 -4.15 -4.55 2.33
C SER A 66 -3.74 -4.23 3.77
N LEU A 67 -3.14 -3.05 4.00
CA LEU A 67 -2.63 -2.64 5.31
C LEU A 67 -3.74 -2.37 6.34
N TYR A 68 -4.77 -1.59 6.03
CA TYR A 68 -5.82 -1.35 7.04
C TYR A 68 -6.59 -2.63 7.38
N THR A 69 -6.76 -3.55 6.42
CA THR A 69 -7.35 -4.86 6.70
C THR A 69 -6.42 -5.71 7.57
N LEU A 70 -5.11 -5.72 7.30
CA LEU A 70 -4.11 -6.40 8.14
C LEU A 70 -4.06 -5.86 9.57
N ILE A 71 -4.16 -4.54 9.75
CA ILE A 71 -4.19 -3.90 11.08
C ILE A 71 -5.43 -4.35 11.87
N ALA A 72 -6.59 -4.42 11.22
CA ALA A 72 -7.84 -4.85 11.84
C ALA A 72 -8.02 -6.38 11.91
N TYR A 73 -7.08 -7.15 11.35
CA TYR A 73 -7.25 -8.59 11.12
C TYR A 73 -7.37 -9.40 12.42
N LEU A 74 -6.54 -9.10 13.41
CA LEU A 74 -6.55 -9.80 14.70
C LEU A 74 -7.64 -9.23 15.59
N ARG A 75 -8.83 -9.84 15.49
CA ARG A 75 -10.08 -9.50 16.19
C ARG A 75 -10.07 -9.71 17.72
N THR A 76 -8.92 -9.87 18.37
CA THR A 76 -8.83 -10.18 19.80
C THR A 76 -9.10 -8.97 20.73
N GLY A 77 -9.95 -8.02 20.32
CA GLY A 77 -10.37 -6.85 21.09
C GLY A 77 -10.79 -5.66 20.23
N GLU A 78 -11.49 -4.69 20.82
CA GLU A 78 -11.94 -3.45 20.14
C GLU A 78 -10.76 -2.59 19.62
N GLN A 79 -9.58 -2.74 20.22
CA GLN A 79 -8.37 -1.97 19.91
C GLN A 79 -7.88 -2.18 18.46
N GLY A 80 -7.95 -3.39 17.93
CA GLY A 80 -7.52 -3.69 16.55
C GLY A 80 -8.43 -3.02 15.52
N ILE A 81 -9.73 -3.01 15.79
CA ILE A 81 -10.74 -2.37 14.93
C ILE A 81 -10.59 -0.86 14.98
N GLU A 82 -10.40 -0.28 16.18
CA GLU A 82 -10.17 1.16 16.33
C GLU A 82 -8.88 1.60 15.62
N ALA A 83 -7.78 0.83 15.76
CA ALA A 83 -6.52 1.11 15.07
C ALA A 83 -6.67 1.03 13.54
N GLY A 84 -7.35 0.00 13.03
CA GLY A 84 -7.63 -0.16 11.61
C GLY A 84 -8.48 0.99 11.04
N LEU A 85 -9.51 1.41 11.78
CA LEU A 85 -10.35 2.55 11.39
C LEU A 85 -9.59 3.88 11.40
N LYS A 86 -8.76 4.12 12.42
CA LYS A 86 -7.89 5.32 12.48
C LYS A 86 -6.94 5.37 11.29
N TYR A 87 -6.32 4.24 10.96
CA TYR A 87 -5.43 4.14 9.80
C TYR A 87 -6.20 4.33 8.49
N LEU A 88 -7.39 3.74 8.34
CA LEU A 88 -8.25 3.91 7.17
C LEU A 88 -8.59 5.39 6.93
N ILE A 89 -9.02 6.12 7.97
CA ILE A 89 -9.37 7.54 7.85
C ILE A 89 -8.14 8.37 7.46
N LEU A 90 -7.00 8.10 8.10
CA LEU A 90 -5.74 8.79 7.79
C LEU A 90 -5.27 8.52 6.34
N ALA A 91 -5.34 7.26 5.90
CA ALA A 91 -4.99 6.86 4.55
C ALA A 91 -5.92 7.52 3.52
N ALA A 92 -7.25 7.46 3.73
CA ALA A 92 -8.22 8.07 2.84
C ALA A 92 -8.04 9.59 2.71
N ALA A 93 -7.77 10.28 3.82
CA ALA A 93 -7.47 11.71 3.79
C ALA A 93 -6.19 12.00 2.99
N SER A 94 -5.11 11.26 3.25
CA SER A 94 -3.84 11.37 2.52
C SER A 94 -4.02 11.14 1.01
N SER A 95 -4.77 10.11 0.64
CA SER A 95 -5.09 9.80 -0.76
C SER A 95 -5.92 10.90 -1.42
N ALA A 96 -6.88 11.50 -0.71
CA ALA A 96 -7.64 12.63 -1.22
C ALA A 96 -6.75 13.86 -1.48
N PHE A 97 -5.83 14.17 -0.56
CA PHE A 97 -4.84 15.25 -0.77
C PHE A 97 -3.92 14.96 -1.95
N LEU A 98 -3.43 13.72 -2.07
CA LEU A 98 -2.58 13.30 -3.19
C LEU A 98 -3.34 13.41 -4.53
N LEU A 99 -4.56 12.89 -4.59
CA LEU A 99 -5.40 12.93 -5.80
C LEU A 99 -5.73 14.37 -6.21
N PHE A 100 -5.99 15.24 -5.23
CA PHE A 100 -6.19 16.67 -5.48
C PHE A 100 -4.92 17.34 -6.00
N GLY A 101 -3.76 17.06 -5.40
CA GLY A 101 -2.47 17.56 -5.89
C GLY A 101 -2.16 17.10 -7.31
N MET A 102 -2.44 15.82 -7.61
CA MET A 102 -2.38 15.28 -8.96
C MET A 102 -3.31 16.06 -9.91
N ALA A 103 -4.55 16.32 -9.54
CA ALA A 103 -5.49 17.08 -10.37
C ALA A 103 -4.99 18.50 -10.67
N LEU A 104 -4.39 19.18 -9.68
CA LEU A 104 -3.79 20.51 -9.88
C LEU A 104 -2.60 20.48 -10.85
N LEU A 105 -1.69 19.51 -10.69
CA LEU A 105 -0.57 19.32 -11.61
C LEU A 105 -1.05 19.03 -13.03
N TYR A 106 -2.10 18.21 -13.17
CA TYR A 106 -2.70 17.96 -14.47
C TYR A 106 -3.26 19.22 -15.11
N ALA A 107 -4.00 20.01 -14.34
CA ALA A 107 -4.66 21.21 -14.82
C ALA A 107 -3.64 22.23 -15.37
N GLN A 108 -2.43 22.27 -14.79
CA GLN A 108 -1.37 23.17 -15.22
C GLN A 108 -0.53 22.62 -16.39
N ILE A 109 -0.15 21.33 -16.35
CA ILE A 109 0.87 20.76 -17.25
C ILE A 109 0.27 19.90 -18.37
N GLY A 110 -0.94 19.37 -18.15
CA GLY A 110 -1.67 18.51 -19.09
C GLY A 110 -1.12 17.09 -19.23
N THR A 111 -0.23 16.65 -18.33
CA THR A 111 0.36 15.31 -18.35
C THR A 111 0.56 14.77 -16.94
N MET A 112 0.61 13.45 -16.83
CA MET A 112 0.79 12.67 -15.60
C MET A 112 1.99 11.70 -15.67
N GLN A 113 2.72 11.73 -16.78
CA GLN A 113 3.96 10.97 -16.97
C GLN A 113 5.12 11.67 -16.27
N PHE A 114 5.89 10.94 -15.48
CA PHE A 114 6.98 11.53 -14.69
C PHE A 114 8.07 12.16 -15.55
N ASP A 115 8.44 11.50 -16.66
CA ASP A 115 9.44 12.01 -17.60
C ASP A 115 9.04 13.38 -18.17
N HIS A 116 7.76 13.55 -18.53
CA HIS A 116 7.25 14.82 -19.05
C HIS A 116 7.11 15.88 -17.97
N LEU A 117 6.73 15.52 -16.76
CA LEU A 117 6.65 16.44 -15.63
C LEU A 117 8.02 17.02 -15.29
N ALA A 118 9.06 16.19 -15.21
CA ALA A 118 10.42 16.63 -14.92
C ALA A 118 10.96 17.66 -15.91
N THR A 119 10.51 17.60 -17.16
CA THR A 119 10.92 18.56 -18.21
C THR A 119 10.07 19.83 -18.28
N ARG A 120 8.85 19.82 -17.74
CA ARG A 120 7.88 20.94 -17.87
C ARG A 120 7.64 21.70 -16.56
N LEU A 121 8.12 21.18 -15.44
CA LEU A 121 8.16 21.91 -14.18
C LEU A 121 9.23 23.01 -14.27
N PRO A 122 8.91 24.26 -13.88
CA PRO A 122 9.86 25.38 -13.90
C PRO A 122 10.97 25.25 -12.86
#